data_AF-A0A4V2NN19-F1
#
_entry.id   AF-A0A4V2NN19-F1
#
_cell.length_a   1.000
_cell.length_b   1.000
_cell.length_c   1.000
_cell.angle_alpha   90.00
_cell.angle_beta   90.00
_cell.angle_gamma   90.00
#
_symmetry.space_group_name_H-M   'P 1'
#
loop_
_entity.id
_entity.type
_entity.pdbx_description
1 polymer ?
#
loop_
_entity_poly.entity_id
_entity_poly.type
_entity_poly.pdbx_seq_one_letter_code
_entity_poly.pdbx_strand_id
1 'polypeptide(L)' 'MTCETRFLSRVIRREGKLVETRVRKNESLEDALRRFKRGVSKDGTLAEVRKRRHYEKPSVKRKLKSEAARKRKKF' A
#
# COMPACT_ATOMS: atom_id res chain seq x y z
N MET A 1 -7.98 25.73 -31.31
CA MET A 1 -8.82 25.69 -30.09
C MET A 1 -9.78 24.53 -30.26
N THR A 2 -9.53 23.32 -29.78
CA THR A 2 -9.49 22.93 -28.36
C THR A 2 -8.52 21.76 -28.18
N CYS A 3 -7.26 22.07 -27.90
CA CYS A 3 -6.25 21.07 -27.51
C CYS A 3 -6.25 20.81 -25.98
N GLU A 4 -7.11 21.49 -25.22
CA GLU A 4 -7.03 21.50 -23.75
C GLU A 4 -7.98 20.54 -23.02
N THR A 5 -8.96 19.92 -23.70
CA THR A 5 -9.96 19.10 -22.99
C THR A 5 -9.61 17.61 -22.85
N ARG A 6 -8.46 17.15 -23.37
CA ARG A 6 -7.96 15.78 -23.11
C ARG A 6 -6.96 15.68 -21.95
N PHE A 7 -6.45 16.79 -21.44
CA PHE A 7 -5.39 16.77 -20.42
C PHE A 7 -5.93 16.62 -18.98
N LEU A 8 -7.13 17.12 -18.71
CA LEU A 8 -7.72 17.13 -17.36
C LEU A 8 -8.29 15.79 -16.88
N SER A 9 -8.49 14.80 -17.75
CA SER A 9 -8.95 13.46 -17.33
C SER A 9 -7.83 12.53 -16.86
N ARG A 10 -6.56 12.93 -17.00
CA ARG A 10 -5.39 12.11 -16.63
C ARG A 10 -4.85 12.41 -15.22
N VAL A 11 -5.26 13.52 -14.59
CA VAL A 11 -4.67 13.99 -13.32
C VAL A 11 -5.43 13.48 -12.08
N ILE A 12 -6.66 12.99 -12.22
CA ILE A 12 -7.47 12.45 -11.09
C ILE A 12 -7.33 10.92 -10.96
N ARG A 13 -6.09 10.40 -10.95
CA ARG A 13 -5.82 8.96 -10.69
C ARG A 13 -4.66 8.71 -9.73
N ARG A 14 -4.31 9.70 -8.91
CA ARG A 14 -3.42 9.54 -7.75
C ARG A 14 -4.17 9.82 -6.46
N GLU A 15 -5.24 9.07 -6.23
CA GLU A 15 -5.81 8.95 -4.88
C GLU A 15 -5.45 7.57 -4.32
N GLY A 16 -5.19 7.54 -3.02
CA GLY A 16 -4.47 6.48 -2.33
C GLY A 16 -4.99 5.07 -2.61
N LYS A 17 -4.05 4.13 -2.70
CA LYS A 17 -4.34 2.68 -2.73
C LYS A 17 -5.06 2.28 -1.45
N LEU A 18 -6.39 2.34 -1.46
CA LEU A 18 -7.24 1.64 -0.50
C LEU A 18 -7.61 0.29 -1.10
N VAL A 19 -7.49 -0.76 -0.29
CA VAL A 19 -7.78 -2.14 -0.68
C VAL A 19 -9.29 -2.29 -0.85
N GLU A 20 -9.78 -2.11 -2.06
CA GLU A 20 -11.17 -2.38 -2.38
C GLU A 20 -11.34 -3.89 -2.66
N THR A 21 -12.15 -4.58 -1.86
CA THR A 21 -12.54 -5.97 -2.11
C THR A 21 -14.03 -6.02 -2.37
N ARG A 22 -14.41 -6.24 -3.64
CA ARG A 22 -15.81 -6.43 -4.04
C ARG A 22 -16.24 -7.87 -3.77
N VAL A 23 -17.21 -8.06 -2.90
CA VAL A 23 -17.76 -9.39 -2.55
C VAL A 23 -18.71 -9.86 -3.65
N ARG A 24 -18.52 -11.07 -4.17
CA ARG A 24 -19.45 -11.70 -5.12
C ARG A 24 -20.50 -12.50 -4.37
N LYS A 25 -21.71 -12.64 -4.94
CA LYS A 25 -22.89 -13.25 -4.29
C LYS A 25 -22.76 -14.75 -3.93
N ASN A 26 -21.70 -15.43 -4.39
CA ASN A 26 -21.43 -16.86 -4.16
C ASN A 26 -20.16 -17.09 -3.31
N GLU A 27 -19.85 -16.18 -2.38
CA GLU A 27 -18.70 -16.32 -1.48
C GLU A 27 -19.16 -16.27 -0.02
N SER A 28 -18.53 -17.07 0.84
CA SER A 28 -18.67 -16.93 2.29
C SER A 28 -17.99 -15.63 2.73
N LEU A 29 -18.66 -14.86 3.61
CA LEU A 29 -18.16 -13.59 4.16
C LEU A 29 -16.73 -13.70 4.71
N GLU A 30 -16.41 -14.84 5.34
CA GLU A 30 -15.09 -15.14 5.88
C GLU A 30 -13.96 -15.19 4.82
N ASP A 31 -14.24 -15.69 3.61
CA ASP A 31 -13.22 -15.76 2.56
C ASP A 31 -12.94 -14.37 1.96
N ALA A 32 -13.98 -13.53 1.85
CA ALA A 32 -13.80 -12.12 1.50
C ALA A 32 -12.95 -11.38 2.54
N LEU A 33 -13.20 -11.63 3.84
CA LEU A 33 -12.43 -11.05 4.94
C LEU A 33 -10.96 -11.48 4.90
N ARG A 34 -10.70 -12.74 4.56
CA ARG A 34 -9.34 -13.28 4.40
C ARG A 34 -8.59 -12.61 3.26
N ARG A 35 -9.23 -12.38 2.11
CA ARG A 35 -8.62 -11.68 0.97
C ARG A 35 -8.35 -10.21 1.31
N PHE A 36 -9.28 -9.56 1.99
CA PHE A 36 -9.10 -8.17 2.45
C PHE A 36 -7.90 -8.04 3.41
N LYS A 37 -7.80 -8.91 4.43
CA LYS A 37 -6.66 -8.92 5.36
C LYS A 37 -5.32 -9.14 4.66
N ARG A 38 -5.28 -9.99 3.64
CA ARG A 38 -4.10 -10.20 2.79
C ARG A 38 -3.76 -8.96 1.95
N GLY A 39 -4.77 -8.30 1.38
CA GLY A 39 -4.59 -7.04 0.64
C GLY A 39 -3.99 -5.96 1.53
N VAL A 40 -4.60 -5.69 2.69
CA VAL A 40 -4.11 -4.70 3.67
C VAL A 40 -2.66 -4.98 4.10
N SER A 41 -2.32 -6.25 4.29
CA SER A 41 -0.96 -6.66 4.65
C SER A 41 0.04 -6.45 3.50
N LYS A 42 -0.38 -6.63 2.24
CA LYS A 42 0.46 -6.42 1.05
C LYS A 42 0.71 -4.94 0.79
N ASP A 43 -0.31 -4.11 0.95
CA ASP A 43 -0.17 -2.65 0.77
C ASP A 43 0.70 -2.01 1.85
N GLY A 44 0.87 -2.66 3.00
CA GLY A 44 1.85 -2.25 4.01
C GLY A 44 1.52 -0.92 4.70
N THR A 45 0.27 -0.46 4.60
CA THR A 45 -0.24 0.78 5.23
C THR A 45 0.00 0.78 6.74
N LEU A 46 -0.24 -0.35 7.42
CA LEU A 46 0.05 -0.51 8.85
C LEU A 46 1.55 -0.42 9.17
N ALA A 47 2.41 -0.94 8.28
CA ALA A 47 3.85 -0.86 8.46
C ALA A 47 4.38 0.57 8.23
N GLU A 48 3.74 1.34 7.35
CA GLU A 48 4.06 2.74 7.12
C GLU A 48 3.64 3.62 8.30
N VAL A 49 2.43 3.43 8.84
CA VAL A 49 1.99 4.11 10.05
C VAL A 49 2.96 3.84 11.20
N ARG A 50 3.38 2.59 11.41
CA ARG A 50 4.36 2.23 12.46
C ARG A 50 5.70 2.96 12.31
N LYS A 51 6.21 3.14 11.09
CA LYS A 51 7.46 3.85 10.81
C LYS A 51 7.35 5.37 10.96
N ARG A 52 6.13 5.92 10.86
CA ARG A 52 5.86 7.37 10.95
C ARG A 52 5.53 7.84 12.37
N ARG A 53 5.28 6.92 13.32
CA ARG A 53 4.94 7.25 14.72
C ARG A 53 6.03 8.05 15.45
N HIS A 54 7.30 7.78 15.15
CA HIS A 54 8.42 8.45 15.79
C HIS A 54 9.42 8.96 14.76
N TYR A 55 10.05 10.10 15.06
CA TYR A 55 11.13 10.60 14.22
C TYR A 55 12.38 9.76 14.45
N GLU A 56 12.74 8.97 13.45
CA GLU A 56 14.08 8.36 13.39
C GLU A 56 15.01 9.24 12.55
N LYS A 57 16.23 9.42 13.04
CA LYS A 57 17.33 10.09 12.32
C LYS A 57 17.55 9.39 10.97
N PRO A 58 17.79 10.12 9.86
CA PRO A 58 17.91 9.54 8.52
C PRO A 58 18.98 8.45 8.38
N SER A 59 20.06 8.52 9.18
CA SER A 59 21.10 7.47 9.22
C SER A 59 20.55 6.13 9.74
N VAL A 60 19.76 6.16 10.82
CA VAL A 60 19.16 4.96 11.43
C VAL A 60 18.14 4.33 10.49
N LYS A 61 17.30 5.14 9.82
CA LYS A 61 16.36 4.66 8.79
C LYS A 61 17.04 3.91 7.65
N ARG A 62 18.20 4.39 7.18
CA ARG A 62 18.98 3.75 6.10
C ARG A 62 19.56 2.42 6.56
N LYS A 63 20.08 2.34 7.79
CA LYS A 63 20.59 1.10 8.41
C LYS A 63 19.48 0.06 8.59
N LEU A 64 18.34 0.45 9.15
CA LEU A 64 17.22 -0.47 9.36
C LEU A 64 16.67 -1.04 8.04
N LYS A 65 16.64 -0.23 6.98
CA LYS A 65 16.21 -0.65 5.64
C LYS A 65 17.15 -1.68 5.01
N SER A 66 18.46 -1.49 5.15
CA SER A 66 19.46 -2.43 4.60
C SER A 66 19.47 -3.76 5.38
N GLU A 67 19.31 -3.72 6.69
CA GLU A 67 19.16 -4.91 7.54
C GLU A 67 17.88 -5.69 7.22
N ALA A 68 16.74 -5.00 7.05
CA ALA A 68 15.49 -5.63 6.65
C ALA A 68 15.59 -6.29 5.26
N ALA A 69 16.30 -5.68 4.32
CA ALA A 69 16.53 -6.25 2.99
C ALA A 69 17.45 -7.49 3.05
N ARG A 70 18.51 -7.46 3.87
CA ARG A 70 19.39 -8.62 4.07
C ARG A 70 18.65 -9.80 4.72
N LYS A 71 17.83 -9.55 5.73
CA LYS A 71 17.01 -10.59 6.39
C LYS A 71 16.01 -11.26 5.43
N ARG A 72 15.48 -10.52 4.45
CA ARG A 72 14.59 -11.05 3.40
C ARG A 72 15.28 -11.88 2.32
N LYS A 73 16.60 -11.71 2.12
CA LYS A 73 17.40 -12.44 1.13
C LYS A 73 18.06 -13.70 1.70
N LYS A 74 18.15 -13.81 3.03
CA LYS A 74 18.83 -14.92 3.72
C LYS A 74 17.96 -16.19 3.82
N PHE A 75 16.73 -16.12 3.33
CA PHE A 75 15.77 -17.22 3.22
C PHE A 75 15.33 -17.36 1.77
#